data_AF-A0A5K1HT55-F1
#
_entry.id   AF-A0A5K1HT55-F1
#
_cell.length_a   1.000
_cell.length_b   1.000
_cell.length_c   1.000
_cell.angle_alpha   90.00
_cell.angle_beta   90.00
_cell.angle_gamma   90.00
#
_symmetry.space_group_name_H-M   'P 1'
#
loop_
_entity.id
_entity.type
_entity.pdbx_description
1 polymer ?
#
loop_
_entity_poly.entity_id
_entity_poly.type
_entity_poly.pdbx_seq_one_letter_code
_entity_poly.pdbx_strand_id
1 'polypeptide(L)'
;VVLGRGNLPRSVQIYMNEARLVEEQARQHIRNLPRDAWRRLNRELLSALQQQQQTTFSHSFMNVALNIARVSQCMYDYEDALVSWSMSPWA
;
A
#
# COMPACT_ATOMS: atom_id res chain seq x y z
N VAL A 1 -21.88 -9.22 7.98
CA VAL A 1 -20.97 -9.19 6.81
C VAL A 1 -21.23 -10.45 6.01
N VAL A 2 -21.76 -10.34 4.78
CA VAL A 2 -21.99 -11.52 3.92
C VAL A 2 -20.79 -11.65 2.99
N LEU A 3 -19.99 -12.70 3.19
CA LEU A 3 -18.95 -13.11 2.27
C LEU A 3 -19.60 -13.96 1.17
N GLY A 4 -19.52 -13.51 -0.07
CA GLY A 4 -19.84 -14.35 -1.22
C GLY A 4 -18.92 -15.57 -1.25
N ARG A 5 -19.48 -16.76 -1.48
CA ARG A 5 -18.74 -18.03 -1.51
C ARG A 5 -17.51 -17.91 -2.43
N GLY A 6 -16.31 -18.00 -1.86
CA GLY A 6 -15.05 -18.14 -2.59
C GLY A 6 -14.10 -16.93 -2.60
N ASN A 7 -14.53 -15.75 -2.15
CA ASN A 7 -13.64 -14.59 -2.08
C ASN A 7 -12.98 -14.48 -0.71
N LEU A 8 -11.64 -14.48 -0.67
CA LEU A 8 -10.88 -14.10 0.54
C LEU A 8 -11.31 -12.69 0.97
N PRO A 9 -11.48 -12.45 2.28
CA PRO A 9 -11.81 -11.12 2.78
C PRO A 9 -10.70 -10.15 2.38
N ARG A 10 -11.07 -9.03 1.73
CA ARG A 10 -10.10 -7.99 1.35
C ARG A 10 -9.50 -7.37 2.61
N SER A 11 -8.31 -6.79 2.50
CA SER A 11 -7.61 -6.08 3.59
C SER A 11 -8.52 -5.12 4.37
N VAL A 12 -9.41 -4.39 3.68
CA VAL A 12 -10.42 -3.52 4.29
C VAL A 12 -11.38 -4.27 5.21
N GLN A 13 -11.87 -5.44 4.79
CA GLN A 13 -12.83 -6.24 5.56
C GLN A 13 -12.19 -6.87 6.79
N ILE A 14 -10.94 -7.34 6.66
CA ILE A 14 -10.16 -7.85 7.79
C ILE A 14 -9.95 -6.74 8.82
N TYR A 15 -9.44 -5.59 8.39
CA TYR A 15 -9.17 -4.46 9.28
C TYR A 15 -10.43 -3.90 9.93
N MET A 16 -11.54 -3.84 9.19
CA MET A 16 -12.84 -3.44 9.73
C MET A 16 -13.28 -4.35 10.89
N ASN A 17 -13.11 -5.67 10.73
CA ASN A 17 -13.48 -6.66 11.76
C ASN A 17 -12.54 -6.63 12.97
N GLU A 18 -11.23 -6.52 12.74
CA GLU A 18 -10.22 -6.49 13.80
C GLU A 18 -10.29 -5.21 14.64
N ALA A 19 -10.39 -4.05 13.98
CA ALA A 19 -10.42 -2.74 14.63
C ALA A 19 -11.84 -2.30 15.05
N ARG A 20 -12.88 -3.09 14.73
CA ARG A 20 -14.30 -2.77 14.93
C ARG A 20 -14.68 -1.39 14.38
N LEU A 21 -14.16 -1.05 13.20
CA LEU A 21 -14.40 0.22 12.53
C LEU A 21 -15.55 0.11 11.53
N VAL A 22 -16.06 1.24 11.08
CA VAL A 22 -16.96 1.28 9.92
C VAL A 22 -16.16 1.19 8.62
N GLU A 23 -16.79 0.69 7.55
CA GLU A 23 -16.13 0.39 6.28
C GLU A 23 -15.36 1.59 5.72
N GLU A 24 -15.91 2.80 5.80
CA GLU A 24 -15.26 4.00 5.25
C GLU A 24 -13.95 4.34 5.97
N GLN A 25 -13.93 4.22 7.30
CA GLN A 25 -12.72 4.43 8.11
C GLN A 25 -11.68 3.36 7.82
N ALA A 26 -12.10 2.10 7.72
CA ALA A 26 -11.22 1.00 7.37
C ALA A 26 -10.63 1.18 5.96
N ARG A 27 -11.45 1.57 4.99
CA ARG A 27 -11.04 1.81 3.61
C ARG A 27 -10.04 2.97 3.52
N GLN A 28 -10.32 4.08 4.20
CA GLN A 28 -9.40 5.22 4.24
C GLN A 28 -8.06 4.86 4.89
N HIS A 29 -8.07 4.08 5.97
CA HIS A 29 -6.84 3.61 6.62
C HIS A 29 -6.00 2.73 5.69
N ILE A 30 -6.63 1.72 5.07
CA ILE A 30 -5.95 0.81 4.13
C ILE A 30 -5.40 1.58 2.92
N ARG A 31 -6.13 2.56 2.39
CA ARG A 31 -5.64 3.43 1.29
C ARG A 31 -4.40 4.25 1.67
N ASN A 32 -4.32 4.70 2.91
CA ASN A 32 -3.20 5.52 3.37
C ASN A 32 -1.96 4.69 3.75
N LEU A 33 -2.12 3.42 4.13
CA LEU A 33 -1.03 2.54 4.55
C LEU A 33 0.13 2.44 3.53
N PRO A 34 -0.12 2.16 2.23
CA PRO A 34 0.95 2.13 1.22
C PRO A 34 1.67 3.47 1.09
N ARG A 35 0.93 4.58 1.11
CA ARG A 35 1.48 5.94 1.02
C ARG A 35 2.36 6.27 2.23
N ASP A 36 1.96 5.84 3.41
CA ASP A 36 2.70 6.03 4.65
C ASP A 36 3.96 5.16 4.68
N ALA A 37 3.87 3.91 4.24
CA ALA A 37 5.01 3.02 4.08
C ALA A 37 6.02 3.58 3.08
N TRP A 38 5.55 4.11 1.94
CA TRP A 38 6.39 4.76 0.94
C TRP A 38 7.10 6.01 1.49
N ARG A 39 6.40 6.86 2.24
CA ARG A 39 7.00 8.03 2.90
C ARG A 39 8.09 7.63 3.91
N ARG A 40 7.86 6.58 4.69
CA ARG A 40 8.86 6.05 5.64
C ARG A 40 10.08 5.50 4.91
N LEU A 41 9.86 4.66 3.89
CA LEU A 41 10.95 4.06 3.11
C LEU A 41 11.84 5.10 2.42
N ASN A 42 11.27 6.16 1.83
CA ASN A 42 12.08 7.24 1.26
C ASN A 42 12.88 8.01 2.31
N ARG A 43 12.34 8.23 3.51
CA ARG A 43 13.07 8.93 4.59
C ARG A 43 14.26 8.11 5.06
N GLU A 44 14.05 6.83 5.34
CA GLU A 44 15.12 5.91 5.75
C GLU A 44 16.19 5.76 4.67
N LEU A 45 15.79 5.77 3.41
CA LEU A 45 16.75 5.70 2.32
C LEU A 45 17.52 7.01 2.12
N LEU A 46 16.87 8.16 2.26
CA LEU A 46 17.55 9.45 2.23
C LEU A 46 18.54 9.61 3.39
N SER A 47 18.17 9.16 4.60
CA SER A 47 19.09 9.15 5.75
C SER A 47 20.25 8.17 5.51
N ALA A 48 19.97 6.98 5.00
CA ALA A 48 20.98 5.97 4.64
C ALA A 48 21.97 6.47 3.57
N LEU A 49 21.50 7.18 2.54
CA LEU A 49 22.36 7.74 1.50
C LEU A 49 23.15 8.97 1.96
N GLN A 50 22.59 9.79 2.86
CA GLN A 50 23.30 10.93 3.47
C GLN A 50 24.39 10.45 4.44
N GLN A 51 24.13 9.36 5.17
CA GLN A 51 25.13 8.69 5.99
C GLN A 51 25.95 7.74 5.12
N GLN A 52 26.84 8.28 4.27
CA GLN A 52 27.68 7.56 3.28
C GLN A 52 28.56 6.40 3.82
N GLN A 53 28.38 5.89 5.04
CA GLN A 53 29.26 4.90 5.66
C GLN A 53 28.62 3.91 6.64
N GLN A 54 27.30 3.91 6.89
CA GLN A 54 26.69 2.98 7.87
C GLN A 54 25.43 2.23 7.40
N THR A 55 25.28 1.98 6.09
CA THR A 55 24.16 1.18 5.61
C THR A 55 24.55 -0.31 5.59
N THR A 56 23.79 -1.16 6.27
CA THR A 56 23.98 -2.63 6.23
C THR A 56 23.87 -3.19 4.80
N PHE A 57 23.20 -2.47 3.91
CA PHE A 57 22.91 -2.88 2.54
C PHE A 57 23.67 -2.05 1.50
N SER A 58 23.95 -2.68 0.35
CA SER A 58 24.59 -2.00 -0.78
C SER A 58 23.63 -1.04 -1.49
N HIS A 59 24.19 -0.03 -2.17
CA HIS A 59 23.40 0.92 -2.96
C HIS A 59 22.54 0.22 -4.04
N SER A 60 23.07 -0.83 -4.67
CA SER A 60 22.33 -1.62 -5.66
C SER A 60 21.13 -2.32 -5.04
N PHE A 61 21.26 -2.90 -3.84
CA PHE A 61 20.15 -3.53 -3.14
C PHE A 61 19.06 -2.51 -2.79
N MET A 62 19.45 -1.34 -2.28
CA MET A 62 18.52 -0.26 -1.95
C MET A 62 17.74 0.23 -3.18
N ASN A 63 18.40 0.35 -4.33
CA ASN A 63 17.74 0.71 -5.59
C ASN A 63 16.73 -0.35 -6.07
N VAL A 64 17.05 -1.63 -5.93
CA VAL A 64 16.12 -2.71 -6.30
C VAL A 64 14.89 -2.69 -5.39
N ALA A 65 15.09 -2.54 -4.07
CA ALA A 65 13.99 -2.44 -3.11
C ALA A 65 13.05 -1.25 -3.42
N LEU A 66 13.63 -0.09 -3.78
CA LEU A 66 12.87 1.07 -4.24
C LEU A 66 12.05 0.78 -5.48
N ASN A 67 12.65 0.15 -6.49
CA ASN A 67 11.95 -0.15 -7.74
C ASN A 67 10.79 -1.11 -7.52
N ILE A 68 10.96 -2.13 -6.65
CA ILE A 68 9.87 -3.03 -6.27
C ILE A 68 8.74 -2.24 -5.61
N ALA A 69 9.05 -1.40 -4.62
CA ALA A 69 8.04 -0.61 -3.93
C ALA A 69 7.30 0.37 -4.85
N ARG A 70 7.98 0.97 -5.83
CA ARG A 70 7.35 1.81 -6.87
C ARG A 70 6.38 1.03 -7.73
N VAL A 71 6.80 -0.15 -8.21
CA VAL A 71 5.94 -1.02 -9.03
C VAL A 71 4.71 -1.44 -8.23
N SER A 72 4.89 -1.87 -6.98
CA SER A 72 3.78 -2.23 -6.10
C SER A 72 2.79 -1.08 -5.91
N GLN A 73 3.26 0.15 -5.75
CA GLN A 73 2.40 1.33 -5.62
C GLN A 73 1.61 1.60 -6.91
N CYS A 74 2.28 1.60 -8.06
CA CYS A 74 1.61 1.79 -9.36
C CYS A 74 0.52 0.74 -9.61
N MET A 75 0.77 -0.53 -9.25
CA MET A 75 -0.21 -1.60 -9.40
C MET A 75 -1.43 -1.39 -8.48
N TYR A 76 -1.20 -0.96 -7.23
CA TYR A 76 -2.28 -0.66 -6.29
C TYR A 76 -3.17 0.50 -6.77
N ASP A 77 -2.54 1.59 -7.22
CA ASP A 77 -3.27 2.76 -7.73
C ASP A 77 -4.09 2.41 -8.99
N TYR A 78 -3.58 1.49 -9.83
CA TYR A 78 -4.30 1.00 -11.01
C TYR A 78 -5.52 0.14 -10.65
N GLU A 79 -5.40 -0.78 -9.70
CA GLU A 79 -6.53 -1.59 -9.21
C GLU A 79 -7.61 -0.71 -8.56
N ASP A 80 -7.20 0.28 -7.75
CA ASP A 80 -8.13 1.23 -7.15
C ASP A 80 -8.84 2.09 -8.22
N ALA A 81 -8.14 2.49 -9.28
CA ALA A 81 -8.73 3.18 -10.41
C ALA A 81 -9.72 2.28 -11.16
N LEU A 82 -9.37 1.04 -11.47
CA LEU A 82 -10.27 0.07 -12.13
C LEU A 82 -11.54 -0.20 -11.32
N VAL A 83 -11.42 -0.37 -10.00
CA VAL A 83 -12.57 -0.53 -9.11
C VAL A 83 -13.42 0.74 -9.09
N SER A 84 -12.81 1.92 -9.04
CA SER A 84 -13.55 3.20 -9.11
C SER A 84 -14.27 3.40 -10.45
N TRP A 85 -13.65 3.01 -11.57
CA TRP A 85 -14.25 3.08 -12.90
C TRP A 85 -15.43 2.12 -13.04
N SER A 86 -15.29 0.87 -12.59
CA SER A 86 -16.38 -0.11 -12.65
C SER A 86 -17.57 0.19 -11.72
N MET A 87 -17.37 1.05 -10.71
CA MET A 87 -18.44 1.55 -9.84
C MET A 87 -19.04 2.89 -10.32
N SER A 88 -18.54 3.46 -11.42
CA SER A 88 -19.05 4.73 -11.96
C SER A 88 -20.35 4.49 -12.76
N PRO A 89 -21.32 5.43 -12.73
CA PRO A 89 -22.58 5.29 -13.47
C PRO A 89 -22.44 5.27 -15.01
N TRP A 90 -21.23 5.47 -15.51
CA TRP A 90 -20.88 5.63 -16.92
C TRP A 90 -20.15 4.41 -17.50
N ALA A 91 -20.00 3.33 -16.72
CA ALA A 91 -19.45 2.03 -17.14
C ALA A 91 -20.58 1.05 -17.46
#